data_AF-A0A7K6HT26-F1
#
_entry.id   AF-A0A7K6HT26-F1
#
_cell.length_a   1.000
_cell.length_b   1.000
_cell.length_c   1.000
_cell.angle_alpha   90.00
_cell.angle_beta   90.00
_cell.angle_gamma   90.00
#
_symmetry.space_group_name_H-M   'P 1'
#
loop_
_entity.id
_entity.type
_entity.pdbx_description
1 polymer ?
#
loop_
_entity_poly.entity_id
_entity_poly.type
_entity_poly.pdbx_seq_one_letter_code
_entity_poly.pdbx_strand_id
1 'polypeptide(L)'
;SVVIQECHVQNTAREYAKLYAAEAEPLEGFGEVPEIIPIFLIHRPANNIPYATVEEELVGEFVKYSVKDGKEVNFLRRDSEAGQKCCTFQHWVYEKTNGNLLVTDLQGVGMKLTDVGIATLAKGYKGFKGNCSFSFIEQFKALHQCNEYCEMLGLKSLRTTHQKQRKATSMKCKNLPNSSTVKKMVPKKAREPRDLISSEH
;
A
#
# COMPACT_ATOMS: atom_id res chain seq x y z
N SER A 1 18.65 21.92 1.24
CA SER A 1 19.38 20.70 1.60
C SER A 1 18.38 19.57 1.70
N VAL A 2 18.70 18.38 1.18
CA VAL A 2 17.79 17.21 1.20
C VAL A 2 17.40 16.85 2.64
N VAL A 3 18.36 16.82 3.56
CA VAL A 3 18.11 16.49 4.98
C VAL A 3 17.19 17.47 5.72
N ILE A 4 17.19 18.75 5.32
CA ILE A 4 16.26 19.74 5.89
C ILE A 4 14.83 19.43 5.44
N GLN A 5 14.67 19.06 4.16
CA GLN A 5 13.37 18.71 3.60
C GLN A 5 12.85 17.40 4.21
N GLU A 6 13.69 16.38 4.35
CA GLU A 6 13.35 15.11 4.99
C GLU A 6 12.87 15.32 6.43
N CYS A 7 13.64 16.08 7.22
CA CYS A 7 13.26 16.44 8.59
C CYS A 7 11.91 17.18 8.64
N HIS A 8 11.67 18.11 7.71
CA HIS A 8 10.42 18.86 7.65
C HIS A 8 9.23 17.96 7.25
N VAL A 9 9.43 17.06 6.29
CA VAL A 9 8.41 16.11 5.81
C VAL A 9 7.98 15.17 6.92
N GLN A 10 8.92 14.52 7.61
CA GLN A 10 8.60 13.57 8.67
C GLN A 10 7.92 14.26 9.87
N ASN A 11 8.42 15.43 10.29
CA ASN A 11 7.74 16.20 11.34
C ASN A 11 6.33 16.66 10.92
N THR A 12 6.11 16.99 9.64
CA THR A 12 4.77 17.31 9.13
C THR A 12 3.85 16.10 9.17
N ALA A 13 4.31 14.94 8.69
CA ALA A 13 3.56 13.70 8.73
C ALA A 13 3.24 13.28 10.18
N ARG A 14 4.17 13.50 11.11
CA ARG A 14 4.00 13.27 12.53
C ARG A 14 2.87 14.07 13.15
N GLU A 15 2.69 15.33 12.78
CA GLU A 15 1.54 16.11 13.25
C GLU A 15 0.20 15.52 12.79
N TYR A 16 0.13 14.97 11.58
CA TYR A 16 -1.04 14.23 11.12
C TYR A 16 -1.25 12.92 11.90
N ALA A 17 -0.18 12.19 12.23
CA ALA A 17 -0.26 10.97 13.03
C ALA A 17 -0.83 11.24 14.43
N LYS A 18 -0.47 12.37 15.06
CA LYS A 18 -1.06 12.77 16.35
C LYS A 18 -2.55 13.07 16.26
N LEU A 19 -2.96 13.80 15.21
CA LEU A 19 -4.38 14.10 14.98
C LEU A 19 -5.19 12.83 14.70
N TYR A 20 -4.62 11.90 13.94
CA TYR A 20 -5.20 10.58 13.70
C TYR A 20 -5.34 9.78 14.99
N ALA A 21 -4.31 9.77 15.83
CA ALA A 21 -4.35 9.10 17.13
C ALA A 21 -5.47 9.63 18.02
N ALA A 22 -5.64 10.95 18.10
CA ALA A 22 -6.73 11.56 18.86
C ALA A 22 -8.13 11.23 18.30
N GLU A 23 -8.27 11.04 16.99
CA GLU A 23 -9.54 10.68 16.36
C GLU A 23 -9.87 9.19 16.53
N ALA A 24 -8.84 8.33 16.65
CA ALA A 24 -8.97 6.90 16.87
C ALA A 24 -9.13 6.50 18.36
N GLU A 25 -8.58 7.28 19.29
CA GLU A 25 -8.63 7.03 20.74
C GLU A 25 -10.02 6.64 21.29
N PRO A 26 -11.12 7.34 20.95
CA PRO A 26 -12.44 7.00 21.51
C PRO A 26 -13.08 5.77 20.86
N LEU A 27 -12.49 5.18 19.82
CA LEU A 27 -13.07 4.04 19.10
C LEU A 27 -12.74 2.74 19.81
N GLU A 28 -13.76 2.14 20.43
CA GLU A 28 -13.63 0.84 21.10
C GLU A 28 -13.12 -0.23 20.13
N GLY A 29 -12.10 -0.97 20.55
CA GLY A 29 -11.45 -2.01 19.74
C GLY A 29 -10.43 -1.50 18.72
N PHE A 30 -10.21 -0.17 18.60
CA PHE A 30 -9.23 0.34 17.64
C PHE A 30 -7.79 0.03 18.05
N GLY A 31 -7.47 0.07 19.35
CA GLY A 31 -6.14 -0.28 19.87
C GLY A 31 -5.04 0.70 19.47
N GLU A 32 -3.79 0.22 19.43
CA GLU A 32 -2.63 1.05 19.09
C GLU A 32 -2.69 1.58 17.65
N VAL A 33 -2.12 2.76 17.42
CA VAL A 33 -2.15 3.44 16.12
C VAL A 33 -0.73 3.70 15.61
N PRO A 34 -0.53 3.81 14.28
CA PRO A 34 0.73 4.27 13.73
C PRO A 34 1.19 5.62 14.32
N GLU A 35 2.36 5.61 14.94
CA GLU A 35 3.08 6.79 15.41
C GLU A 35 4.28 7.04 14.49
N ILE A 36 4.53 8.29 14.12
CA ILE A 36 5.77 8.67 13.42
C ILE A 36 6.73 9.24 14.46
N ILE A 37 7.92 8.66 14.54
CA ILE A 37 8.91 9.06 15.55
C ILE A 37 9.46 10.46 15.28
N PRO A 38 9.86 11.19 16.34
CA PRO A 38 10.53 12.48 16.18
C PRO A 38 11.85 12.36 15.42
N ILE A 39 12.11 13.36 14.56
CA ILE A 39 13.40 13.54 13.87
C ILE A 39 13.91 14.96 14.13
N PHE A 40 15.20 15.07 14.42
CA PHE A 40 15.85 16.33 14.79
C PHE A 40 16.89 16.73 13.75
N LEU A 41 16.87 18.00 13.32
CA LEU A 41 17.90 18.56 12.46
C LEU A 41 19.07 19.07 13.32
N ILE A 42 20.26 18.54 13.07
CA ILE A 42 21.51 18.94 13.72
C ILE A 42 22.32 19.83 12.77
N HIS A 43 22.64 21.04 13.21
CA HIS A 43 23.55 21.94 12.51
C HIS A 43 25.01 21.67 12.95
N ARG A 44 25.89 21.46 11.97
CA ARG A 44 27.30 21.07 12.15
C ARG A 44 28.23 22.12 11.50
N PRO A 45 28.45 23.27 12.13
CA PRO A 45 29.14 24.41 11.52
C PRO A 45 30.62 24.15 11.20
N ALA A 46 31.25 23.18 11.87
CA ALA A 46 32.66 22.80 11.65
C ALA A 46 32.84 21.69 10.60
N ASN A 47 31.77 21.22 9.94
CA ASN A 47 31.80 20.09 9.03
C ASN A 47 31.46 20.51 7.60
N ASN A 48 32.09 19.86 6.62
CA ASN A 48 31.76 20.04 5.19
C ASN A 48 30.31 19.67 4.84
N ILE A 49 29.66 18.85 5.68
CA ILE A 49 28.22 18.55 5.59
C ILE A 49 27.53 19.27 6.76
N PRO A 50 26.97 20.47 6.55
CA PRO A 50 26.54 21.36 7.63
C PRO A 50 25.27 20.90 8.34
N TYR A 51 24.55 19.90 7.81
CA TYR A 51 23.32 19.39 8.41
C TYR A 51 23.33 17.87 8.48
N ALA A 52 22.71 17.33 9.52
CA ALA A 52 22.38 15.91 9.68
C ALA A 52 21.02 15.78 10.36
N THR A 53 20.41 14.61 10.27
CA THR A 53 19.24 14.24 11.05
C THR A 53 19.61 13.22 12.11
N VAL A 54 18.89 13.23 13.23
CA VAL A 54 18.99 12.23 14.30
C VAL A 54 17.58 11.85 14.73
N GLU A 55 17.35 10.56 14.93
CA GLU A 55 16.10 9.98 15.42
C GLU A 55 16.40 8.72 16.25
N GLU A 56 15.38 8.19 16.92
CA GLU A 56 15.49 6.96 17.72
C GLU A 56 15.75 5.75 16.80
N GLU A 57 16.69 4.88 17.18
CA GLU A 57 16.85 3.59 16.51
C GLU A 57 15.68 2.67 16.86
N LEU A 58 14.96 2.20 15.85
CA LEU A 58 13.87 1.25 16.03
C LEU A 58 14.40 -0.18 16.12
N VAL A 59 14.33 -0.76 17.32
CA VAL A 59 14.77 -2.14 17.57
C VAL A 59 13.64 -3.12 17.24
N GLY A 60 13.88 -3.98 16.24
CA GLY A 60 12.97 -5.06 15.87
C GLY A 60 12.97 -5.35 14.36
N GLU A 61 11.96 -6.07 13.89
CA GLU A 61 11.79 -6.35 12.46
C GLU A 61 11.30 -5.10 11.73
N PHE A 62 12.15 -4.56 10.85
CA PHE A 62 11.80 -3.40 10.04
C PHE A 62 10.97 -3.81 8.83
N VAL A 63 9.72 -3.33 8.77
CA VAL A 63 8.74 -3.68 7.74
C VAL A 63 8.32 -2.43 6.97
N LYS A 64 8.20 -2.55 5.64
CA LYS A 64 7.68 -1.48 4.77
C LYS A 64 6.21 -1.74 4.42
N TYR A 65 5.29 -0.97 5.00
CA TYR A 65 3.84 -1.18 4.85
C TYR A 65 3.25 -0.55 3.58
N SER A 66 3.95 0.42 2.98
CA SER A 66 3.51 1.10 1.76
C SER A 66 4.31 0.67 0.52
N VAL A 67 3.71 0.85 -0.66
CA VAL A 67 4.31 0.43 -1.94
C VAL A 67 5.40 1.40 -2.38
N LYS A 68 6.58 0.89 -2.78
CA LYS A 68 7.53 1.62 -3.63
C LYS A 68 7.06 1.50 -5.09
N ASP A 69 6.85 2.63 -5.76
CA ASP A 69 6.61 2.74 -7.21
C ASP A 69 5.30 2.14 -7.80
N GLY A 70 4.26 1.96 -6.99
CA GLY A 70 2.89 1.71 -7.49
C GLY A 70 2.64 0.40 -8.24
N LYS A 71 3.63 -0.50 -8.32
CA LYS A 71 3.53 -1.73 -9.13
C LYS A 71 3.11 -2.96 -8.34
N GLU A 72 3.42 -3.03 -7.04
CA GLU A 72 3.07 -4.20 -6.21
C GLU A 72 2.55 -3.78 -4.84
N VAL A 73 1.34 -4.22 -4.49
CA VAL A 73 0.83 -4.07 -3.12
C VAL A 73 1.62 -5.04 -2.24
N ASN A 74 2.39 -4.54 -1.28
CA ASN A 74 3.08 -5.41 -0.33
C ASN A 74 2.05 -6.30 0.38
N PHE A 75 2.20 -7.62 0.30
CA PHE A 75 1.28 -8.59 0.92
C PHE A 75 1.14 -8.36 2.42
N LEU A 76 2.23 -7.99 3.11
CA LEU A 76 2.24 -7.65 4.55
C LEU A 76 1.32 -6.47 4.91
N ARG A 77 0.99 -5.59 3.95
CA ARG A 77 0.05 -4.49 4.14
C ARG A 77 -1.37 -4.98 4.42
N ARG A 78 -1.74 -6.15 3.90
CA ARG A 78 -3.09 -6.72 4.06
C ARG A 78 -3.18 -7.71 5.19
N ASP A 79 -2.08 -8.39 5.49
CA ASP A 79 -2.09 -9.55 6.38
C ASP A 79 -1.71 -9.21 7.83
N SER A 80 -1.18 -8.01 8.09
CA SER A 80 -0.83 -7.55 9.45
C SER A 80 -1.70 -6.39 9.90
N GLU A 81 -2.00 -6.34 11.20
CA GLU A 81 -2.71 -5.23 11.84
C GLU A 81 -1.97 -3.89 11.61
N ALA A 82 -0.65 -3.86 11.78
CA ALA A 82 0.19 -2.69 11.49
C ALA A 82 0.05 -2.23 10.03
N GLY A 83 0.10 -3.16 9.08
CA GLY A 83 -0.10 -2.87 7.66
C GLY A 83 -1.48 -2.30 7.35
N GLN A 84 -2.53 -2.86 7.95
CA GLN A 84 -3.89 -2.39 7.78
C GLN A 84 -4.09 -1.00 8.38
N LYS A 85 -3.64 -0.75 9.61
CA LYS A 85 -3.72 0.58 10.25
C LYS A 85 -2.86 1.62 9.54
N CYS A 86 -1.68 1.26 9.05
CA CYS A 86 -0.89 2.12 8.17
C CYS A 86 -1.67 2.51 6.91
N CYS A 87 -2.32 1.55 6.26
CA CYS A 87 -3.16 1.78 5.09
C CYS A 87 -4.35 2.71 5.40
N THR A 88 -4.95 2.55 6.58
CA THR A 88 -6.04 3.38 7.09
C THR A 88 -5.58 4.79 7.42
N PHE A 89 -4.41 4.95 8.03
CA PHE A 89 -3.79 6.25 8.29
C PHE A 89 -3.58 7.04 6.99
N GLN A 90 -3.07 6.40 5.92
CA GLN A 90 -2.96 7.05 4.60
C GLN A 90 -4.33 7.55 4.09
N HIS A 91 -5.37 6.73 4.25
CA HIS A 91 -6.73 7.08 3.83
C HIS A 91 -7.29 8.24 4.63
N TRP A 92 -7.12 8.20 5.95
CA TRP A 92 -7.56 9.25 6.85
C TRP A 92 -6.90 10.59 6.50
N VAL A 93 -5.57 10.63 6.28
CA VAL A 93 -4.87 11.86 5.87
C VAL A 93 -5.38 12.37 4.53
N TYR A 94 -5.57 11.47 3.56
CA TYR A 94 -6.12 11.81 2.26
C TYR A 94 -7.51 12.45 2.40
N GLU A 95 -8.42 11.87 3.18
CA GLU A 95 -9.76 12.43 3.39
C GLU A 95 -9.72 13.76 4.17
N LYS A 96 -8.95 13.82 5.27
CA LYS A 96 -8.81 15.01 6.13
C LYS A 96 -8.24 16.21 5.38
N THR A 97 -7.45 15.97 4.34
CA THR A 97 -6.86 17.01 3.49
C THR A 97 -7.60 17.21 2.18
N ASN A 98 -8.82 16.66 2.02
CA ASN A 98 -9.62 16.75 0.80
C ASN A 98 -8.86 16.28 -0.46
N GLY A 99 -8.04 15.23 -0.31
CA GLY A 99 -7.24 14.62 -1.36
C GLY A 99 -6.00 15.41 -1.77
N ASN A 100 -5.60 16.44 -1.01
CA ASN A 100 -4.46 17.28 -1.38
C ASN A 100 -3.10 16.76 -0.87
N LEU A 101 -3.10 15.86 0.11
CA LEU A 101 -1.90 15.35 0.77
C LEU A 101 -2.05 13.84 1.03
N LEU A 102 -0.96 13.10 0.82
CA LEU A 102 -0.86 11.69 1.16
C LEU A 102 0.49 11.44 1.85
N VAL A 103 0.48 10.79 3.01
CA VAL A 103 1.70 10.25 3.61
C VAL A 103 2.08 8.96 2.86
N THR A 104 3.33 8.84 2.44
CA THR A 104 3.88 7.71 1.69
C THR A 104 5.02 7.05 2.46
N ASP A 105 5.56 5.98 1.92
CA ASP A 105 6.75 5.29 2.43
C ASP A 105 6.65 4.78 3.87
N LEU A 106 5.44 4.63 4.42
CA LEU A 106 5.18 4.04 5.75
C LEU A 106 6.00 2.76 5.95
N GLN A 107 6.95 2.82 6.87
CA GLN A 107 7.89 1.77 7.23
C GLN A 107 8.41 1.97 8.65
N GLY A 108 8.79 0.89 9.32
CA GLY A 108 9.28 0.95 10.70
C GLY A 108 9.10 -0.39 11.41
N VAL A 109 8.98 -0.35 12.74
CA VAL A 109 8.86 -1.54 13.59
C VAL A 109 7.53 -1.48 14.33
N GLY A 110 6.62 -2.42 14.03
CA GLY A 110 5.28 -2.44 14.61
C GLY A 110 4.48 -1.18 14.26
N MET A 111 4.02 -0.45 15.29
CA MET A 111 3.30 0.81 15.12
C MET A 111 4.21 2.05 15.08
N LYS A 112 5.51 1.92 15.34
CA LYS A 112 6.47 3.04 15.24
C LYS A 112 7.00 3.13 13.81
N LEU A 113 6.80 4.28 13.16
CA LEU A 113 7.18 4.54 11.79
C LEU A 113 8.26 5.62 11.70
N THR A 114 9.09 5.52 10.67
CA THR A 114 10.11 6.51 10.33
C THR A 114 10.33 6.56 8.81
N ASP A 115 11.19 7.47 8.33
CA ASP A 115 11.59 7.61 6.93
C ASP A 115 10.38 7.74 5.98
N VAL A 116 9.38 8.51 6.40
CA VAL A 116 8.14 8.69 5.64
C VAL A 116 8.29 9.76 4.56
N GLY A 117 7.51 9.60 3.50
CA GLY A 117 7.36 10.61 2.45
C GLY A 117 6.02 11.34 2.54
N ILE A 118 5.91 12.47 1.85
CA ILE A 118 4.63 13.10 1.58
C ILE A 118 4.53 13.40 0.09
N ALA A 119 3.42 12.99 -0.51
CA ALA A 119 2.98 13.46 -1.81
C ALA A 119 1.93 14.56 -1.64
N THR A 120 2.06 15.64 -2.41
CA THR A 120 1.04 16.70 -2.53
C THR A 120 0.66 16.86 -3.99
N LEU A 121 -0.47 17.51 -4.28
CA LEU A 121 -0.75 18.01 -5.64
C LEU A 121 0.38 18.94 -6.12
N ALA A 122 0.51 19.14 -7.44
CA ALA A 122 1.60 19.93 -8.03
C ALA A 122 1.72 21.36 -7.46
N LYS A 123 0.59 21.97 -7.06
CA LYS A 123 0.53 23.30 -6.44
C LYS A 123 0.93 23.31 -4.94
N GLY A 124 1.16 22.15 -4.33
CA GLY A 124 1.33 21.97 -2.89
C GLY A 124 0.00 21.97 -2.13
N TYR A 125 0.08 21.95 -0.81
CA TYR A 125 -1.05 22.03 0.11
C TYR A 125 -0.73 23.04 1.22
N LYS A 126 -1.51 24.11 1.34
CA LYS A 126 -1.29 25.19 2.32
C LYS A 126 0.16 25.74 2.34
N GLY A 127 0.78 25.85 1.17
CA GLY A 127 2.17 26.30 1.02
C GLY A 127 3.23 25.20 1.23
N PHE A 128 2.84 24.02 1.73
CA PHE A 128 3.73 22.87 1.86
C PHE A 128 3.84 22.10 0.54
N LYS A 129 5.05 21.71 0.16
CA LYS A 129 5.32 20.81 -0.98
C LYS A 129 6.00 19.55 -0.45
N GLY A 130 5.37 18.41 -0.75
CA GLY A 130 5.92 17.09 -0.41
C GLY A 130 7.22 16.78 -1.15
N ASN A 131 7.94 15.77 -0.69
CA ASN A 131 9.14 15.23 -1.33
C ASN A 131 8.83 14.12 -2.35
N CYS A 132 7.60 13.61 -2.39
CA CYS A 132 7.18 12.56 -3.32
C CYS A 132 6.31 13.10 -4.47
N SER A 133 6.32 12.37 -5.59
CA SER A 133 5.52 12.68 -6.77
C SER A 133 4.02 12.62 -6.49
N PHE A 134 3.24 13.55 -7.06
CA PHE A 134 1.78 13.54 -6.94
C PHE A 134 1.14 12.25 -7.50
N SER A 135 1.85 11.50 -8.36
CA SER A 135 1.40 10.20 -8.88
C SER A 135 1.08 9.19 -7.79
N PHE A 136 1.72 9.28 -6.61
CA PHE A 136 1.38 8.45 -5.45
C PHE A 136 -0.07 8.67 -4.98
N ILE A 137 -0.59 9.89 -5.09
CA ILE A 137 -1.98 10.21 -4.73
C ILE A 137 -2.94 9.50 -5.68
N GLU A 138 -2.70 9.61 -6.98
CA GLU A 138 -3.54 8.97 -8.01
C GLU A 138 -3.52 7.43 -7.88
N GLN A 139 -2.35 6.86 -7.63
CA GLN A 139 -2.20 5.41 -7.41
C GLN A 139 -2.90 4.96 -6.13
N PHE A 140 -2.74 5.70 -5.03
CA PHE A 140 -3.42 5.40 -3.78
C PHE A 140 -4.93 5.38 -3.99
N LYS A 141 -5.50 6.39 -4.64
CA LYS A 141 -6.93 6.45 -4.95
C LYS A 141 -7.39 5.27 -5.81
N ALA A 142 -6.58 4.82 -6.77
CA ALA A 142 -6.92 3.71 -7.65
C ALA A 142 -6.82 2.33 -6.98
N LEU A 143 -5.87 2.15 -6.06
CA LEU A 143 -5.52 0.84 -5.50
C LEU A 143 -6.02 0.62 -4.06
N HIS A 144 -6.37 1.68 -3.34
CA HIS A 144 -6.83 1.57 -1.96
C HIS A 144 -8.13 0.77 -1.87
N GLN A 145 -8.13 -0.19 -0.95
CA GLN A 145 -9.32 -0.92 -0.55
C GLN A 145 -9.47 -0.69 0.95
N CYS A 146 -10.65 -0.22 1.34
CA CYS A 146 -10.95 -0.03 2.76
C CYS A 146 -10.86 -1.39 3.48
N ASN A 147 -10.42 -1.32 4.73
CA ASN A 147 -10.39 -2.42 5.69
C ASN A 147 -11.29 -2.07 6.89
N GLU A 148 -11.34 -2.95 7.88
CA GLU A 148 -12.15 -2.75 9.09
C GLU A 148 -11.85 -1.43 9.80
N TYR A 149 -10.58 -1.01 9.91
CA TYR A 149 -10.22 0.25 10.56
C TYR A 149 -10.68 1.49 9.78
N CYS A 150 -10.71 1.41 8.44
CA CYS A 150 -11.34 2.47 7.63
C CYS A 150 -12.84 2.60 7.93
N GLU A 151 -13.52 1.45 8.13
CA GLU A 151 -14.95 1.41 8.45
C GLU A 151 -15.22 1.92 9.86
N MET A 152 -14.39 1.55 10.84
CA MET A 152 -14.48 2.07 12.22
C MET A 152 -14.37 3.61 12.28
N LEU A 153 -13.52 4.19 11.42
CA LEU A 153 -13.38 5.65 11.29
C LEU A 153 -14.45 6.30 10.41
N GLY A 154 -15.36 5.52 9.82
CA GLY A 154 -16.41 6.04 8.94
C GLY A 154 -15.89 6.66 7.64
N LEU A 155 -14.70 6.28 7.18
CA LEU A 155 -14.08 6.86 5.98
C LEU A 155 -14.85 6.50 4.71
N LYS A 156 -14.92 7.43 3.77
CA LYS A 156 -15.65 7.22 2.51
C LYS A 156 -14.85 6.35 1.56
N SER A 157 -15.46 5.28 1.05
CA SER A 157 -14.79 4.43 0.06
C SER A 157 -14.35 5.22 -1.18
N LEU A 158 -13.07 5.06 -1.56
CA LEU A 158 -12.48 5.73 -2.72
C LEU A 158 -12.83 5.07 -4.06
N ARG A 159 -13.53 3.92 -4.06
CA ARG A 159 -13.88 3.22 -5.29
C ARG A 159 -14.78 4.09 -6.18
N THR A 160 -14.30 4.38 -7.38
CA THR A 160 -15.13 4.92 -8.45
C THR A 160 -16.18 3.87 -8.84
N THR A 161 -17.39 4.33 -9.14
CA THR A 161 -18.62 3.56 -9.41
C THR A 161 -18.56 2.58 -10.60
N HIS A 162 -17.39 2.33 -11.21
CA HIS A 162 -17.22 1.49 -12.39
C HIS A 162 -17.18 -0.02 -12.11
N GLN A 163 -17.15 -0.48 -10.85
CA GLN A 163 -17.13 -1.92 -10.52
C GLN A 163 -18.46 -2.47 -9.97
N LYS A 164 -19.53 -1.66 -9.91
CA LYS A 164 -20.86 -2.13 -9.45
C LYS A 164 -21.62 -2.97 -10.51
N GLN A 165 -21.06 -3.15 -11.71
CA GLN A 165 -21.61 -3.98 -12.79
C GLN A 165 -20.74 -5.23 -13.09
N ARG A 166 -20.40 -6.01 -12.06
CA ARG A 166 -20.20 -7.47 -12.25
C ARG A 166 -20.94 -8.21 -11.15
N LYS A 167 -22.25 -7.99 -11.05
CA LYS A 167 -23.12 -8.92 -10.31
C LYS A 167 -23.14 -10.23 -11.10
N ALA A 168 -22.60 -11.27 -10.47
CA ALA A 168 -22.58 -12.63 -10.96
C ALA A 168 -23.99 -13.11 -11.36
N THR A 169 -24.17 -13.41 -12.64
CA THR A 169 -25.25 -14.31 -13.08
C THR A 169 -24.89 -15.72 -12.62
N SER A 170 -25.60 -16.18 -11.60
CA SER A 170 -25.62 -17.57 -11.17
C SER A 170 -26.12 -18.45 -12.32
N MET A 171 -25.24 -19.25 -12.94
CA MET A 171 -25.66 -20.39 -13.74
C MET A 171 -25.46 -21.66 -12.92
N LYS A 172 -26.59 -22.20 -12.49
CA LYS A 172 -26.75 -23.42 -11.72
C LYS A 172 -26.31 -24.62 -12.55
N CYS A 173 -25.23 -25.28 -12.14
CA CYS A 173 -24.81 -26.58 -12.67
C CYS A 173 -25.82 -27.66 -12.22
N LYS A 174 -26.38 -28.42 -13.16
CA LYS A 174 -27.14 -29.67 -12.90
C LYS A 174 -26.59 -30.78 -13.79
N ASN A 175 -26.16 -31.87 -13.15
CA ASN A 175 -25.65 -33.08 -13.79
C ASN A 175 -26.77 -34.10 -14.12
N LEU A 176 -26.78 -34.56 -15.38
CA LEU A 176 -27.02 -35.92 -15.97
C LEU A 176 -28.34 -36.70 -15.71
N PRO A 177 -28.69 -37.81 -16.47
CA PRO A 177 -27.94 -38.57 -17.51
C PRO A 177 -28.69 -39.08 -18.78
N ASN A 178 -27.90 -39.56 -19.77
CA ASN A 178 -28.06 -40.67 -20.76
C ASN A 178 -29.27 -40.82 -21.71
N SER A 179 -29.00 -41.01 -23.03
CA SER A 179 -29.13 -42.30 -23.74
C SER A 179 -29.01 -42.19 -25.29
N SER A 180 -28.39 -43.22 -25.91
CA SER A 180 -28.44 -43.67 -27.33
C SER A 180 -27.70 -42.79 -28.37
N THR A 181 -27.00 -43.28 -29.40
CA THR A 181 -26.92 -44.61 -30.01
C THR A 181 -25.63 -44.77 -30.84
N VAL A 182 -25.29 -46.04 -31.05
CA VAL A 182 -24.14 -46.65 -31.73
C VAL A 182 -24.02 -46.33 -33.23
N LYS A 183 -22.79 -46.21 -33.77
CA LYS A 183 -22.30 -47.02 -34.92
C LYS A 183 -20.78 -46.89 -35.18
N LYS A 184 -20.17 -48.08 -35.27
CA LYS A 184 -18.76 -48.42 -35.58
C LYS A 184 -18.38 -48.09 -37.03
N MET A 185 -17.09 -47.88 -37.30
CA MET A 185 -16.33 -48.71 -38.25
C MET A 185 -14.81 -48.69 -38.00
N VAL A 186 -14.14 -49.71 -38.53
CA VAL A 186 -12.94 -50.41 -38.02
C VAL A 186 -11.63 -49.94 -38.74
N PRO A 187 -10.42 -50.55 -38.58
CA PRO A 187 -9.18 -49.84 -38.26
C PRO A 187 -8.05 -50.08 -39.31
N LYS A 188 -6.79 -49.75 -38.96
CA LYS A 188 -5.47 -50.33 -39.38
C LYS A 188 -4.44 -49.20 -39.58
N LYS A 189 -3.15 -49.31 -39.27
CA LYS A 189 -2.27 -50.30 -38.62
C LYS A 189 -0.92 -49.59 -38.35
N ALA A 190 -0.21 -50.02 -37.33
CA ALA A 190 1.05 -49.48 -36.83
C ALA A 190 2.27 -49.65 -37.77
N ARG A 191 3.30 -48.80 -37.57
CA ARG A 191 4.72 -49.21 -37.53
C ARG A 191 5.61 -48.14 -36.86
N GLU A 192 6.33 -48.54 -35.82
CA GLU A 192 7.45 -47.85 -35.14
C GLU A 192 8.80 -48.01 -35.93
N PRO A 193 10.00 -47.73 -35.36
CA PRO A 193 10.59 -46.45 -34.89
C PRO A 193 12.04 -46.29 -35.45
N ARG A 194 12.87 -45.48 -34.77
CA ARG A 194 14.35 -45.27 -34.89
C ARG A 194 14.74 -43.97 -35.62
N ASP A 195 15.79 -43.25 -35.26
CA ASP A 195 16.74 -43.20 -34.13
C ASP A 195 17.49 -41.86 -34.27
N LEU A 196 18.10 -41.38 -33.17
CA LEU A 196 19.27 -40.50 -32.99
C LEU A 196 19.72 -39.55 -34.14
N ILE A 197 20.21 -38.32 -33.90
CA ILE A 197 21.50 -37.99 -33.25
C ILE A 197 21.55 -36.48 -32.91
N SER A 198 22.26 -36.21 -31.81
CA SER A 198 22.77 -34.96 -31.22
C SER A 198 23.53 -33.99 -32.16
N SER A 199 23.57 -32.69 -31.82
CA SER A 199 24.81 -31.95 -31.49
C SER A 199 24.71 -30.44 -31.78
N GLU A 200 24.83 -29.67 -30.69
CA GLU A 200 25.58 -28.42 -30.44
C GLU A 200 25.88 -27.41 -31.57
N HIS A 201 25.55 -26.13 -31.30
CA HIS A 201 26.50 -25.05 -30.99
C HIS A 201 25.82 -23.98 -30.13
#